data_AF-A0AAU6DMH3-F1
#
_entry.id   AF-A0AAU6DMH3-F1
#
_cell.length_a   1.000
_cell.length_b   1.000
_cell.length_c   1.000
_cell.angle_alpha   90.00
_cell.angle_beta   90.00
_cell.angle_gamma   90.00
#
_symmetry.space_group_name_H-M   'P 1'
#
loop_
_entity.id
_entity.type
_entity.pdbx_description
1 polymer ?
#
loop_
_entity_poly.entity_id
_entity_poly.type
_entity_poly.pdbx_seq_one_letter_code
_entity_poly.pdbx_strand_id
1 'polypeptide(L)'
;MTADSKQPMSIAGYSLVLPPGWVRIPLRSGSEDAVRHAANQVFRGAAHDEIPRDELVKYRLKVEGKLRELAVRAADNGGVDLYLPTSLRGGVATPCSIVVSEMRLPGGEAVEVADMLRRLTEDAEFRPADVDGSAGARSERLRTTALDQGAEGAEGAEGAEAAKGAEKAKGAKGPKETERARHVDYVLPVPGNSGRLLSIAFSTPGDGDPDGDFALLLVELFDAIMTTFSWQPHDLAPSR
;
A
#
# COMPACT_ATOMS: atom_id res chain seq x y z
N MET A 1 38.19 -4.51 30.67
CA MET A 1 37.28 -3.78 29.78
C MET A 1 36.96 -4.72 28.63
N THR A 2 35.97 -5.58 28.83
CA THR A 2 35.51 -6.53 27.80
C THR A 2 34.52 -5.80 26.91
N ALA A 3 34.86 -5.67 25.63
CA ALA A 3 33.92 -5.23 24.61
C ALA A 3 32.75 -6.20 24.60
N ASP A 4 31.56 -5.68 24.92
CA ASP A 4 30.31 -6.41 24.81
C ASP A 4 30.04 -6.61 23.32
N SER A 5 30.49 -7.74 22.79
CA SER A 5 30.20 -8.17 21.42
C SER A 5 28.71 -8.50 21.33
N LYS A 6 27.89 -7.46 21.14
CA LYS A 6 26.46 -7.59 20.85
C LYS A 6 26.34 -8.46 19.60
N GLN A 7 25.95 -9.73 19.79
CA GLN A 7 25.68 -10.64 18.68
C GLN A 7 24.74 -9.93 17.69
N PRO A 8 24.92 -10.08 16.37
CA PRO A 8 24.04 -9.44 15.42
C PRO A 8 22.63 -9.98 15.64
N MET A 9 21.75 -9.16 16.20
CA MET A 9 20.34 -9.50 16.38
C MET A 9 19.78 -9.81 14.99
N SER A 10 19.36 -11.05 14.76
CA SER A 10 18.59 -11.37 13.56
C SER A 10 17.25 -10.63 13.68
N ILE A 11 16.90 -9.78 12.72
CA ILE A 11 15.62 -9.07 12.69
C ILE A 11 14.61 -9.92 11.93
N ALA A 12 13.41 -10.12 12.49
CA ALA A 12 12.35 -10.93 11.90
C ALA A 12 11.26 -10.10 11.23
N GLY A 13 11.14 -8.82 11.57
CA GLY A 13 10.03 -8.00 11.11
C GLY A 13 10.16 -6.55 11.54
N TYR A 14 9.04 -5.84 11.51
CA TYR A 14 8.95 -4.44 11.87
C TYR A 14 7.62 -4.18 12.60
N SER A 15 7.52 -3.02 13.26
CA SER A 15 6.26 -2.50 13.80
C SER A 15 6.03 -1.08 13.31
N LEU A 16 4.76 -0.73 13.12
CA LEU A 16 4.29 0.64 12.88
C LEU A 16 3.13 0.93 13.81
N VAL A 17 3.11 2.11 14.45
CA VAL A 17 1.96 2.57 15.21
C VAL A 17 1.06 3.36 14.29
N LEU A 18 -0.17 2.88 14.10
CA LEU A 18 -1.14 3.52 13.24
C LEU A 18 -2.18 4.31 14.05
N PRO A 19 -2.71 5.41 13.50
CA PRO A 19 -3.82 6.11 14.12
C PRO A 19 -5.03 5.17 14.29
N PRO A 20 -5.90 5.40 15.29
CA PRO A 20 -7.17 4.68 15.41
C PRO A 20 -7.98 4.72 14.10
N GLY A 21 -8.61 3.59 13.78
CA GLY A 21 -9.42 3.39 12.57
C GLY A 21 -8.68 2.76 11.38
N TRP A 22 -7.40 2.43 11.54
CA TRP A 22 -6.61 1.73 10.53
C TRP A 22 -6.66 0.21 10.72
N VAL A 23 -6.68 -0.52 9.59
CA VAL A 23 -6.63 -1.98 9.54
C VAL A 23 -5.39 -2.43 8.79
N ARG A 24 -4.78 -3.52 9.27
CA ARG A 24 -3.70 -4.25 8.61
C ARG A 24 -4.25 -5.46 7.88
N ILE A 25 -3.87 -5.62 6.61
CA ILE A 25 -4.09 -6.81 5.81
C ILE A 25 -2.73 -7.47 5.55
N PRO A 26 -2.39 -8.59 6.21
CA PRO A 26 -1.18 -9.33 5.92
C PRO A 26 -1.27 -9.96 4.52
N LEU A 27 -0.24 -9.80 3.71
CA LEU A 27 -0.25 -10.19 2.29
C LEU A 27 0.37 -11.57 2.03
N ARG A 28 1.17 -12.09 2.97
CA ARG A 28 1.81 -13.42 2.85
C ARG A 28 0.90 -14.56 3.29
N SER A 29 0.09 -14.34 4.32
CA SER A 29 -0.85 -15.32 4.85
C SER A 29 -1.95 -14.60 5.64
N GLY A 30 -3.16 -15.17 5.66
CA GLY A 30 -4.29 -14.61 6.41
C GLY A 30 -4.98 -13.40 5.79
N SER A 31 -4.74 -13.12 4.50
CA SER A 31 -5.31 -11.97 3.78
C SER A 31 -6.83 -12.01 3.69
N GLU A 32 -7.43 -13.18 3.42
CA GLU A 32 -8.88 -13.33 3.23
C GLU A 32 -9.70 -12.87 4.44
N ASP A 33 -9.36 -13.35 5.65
CA ASP A 33 -10.08 -12.97 6.87
C ASP A 33 -9.87 -11.49 7.20
N ALA A 34 -8.66 -10.96 6.95
CA ALA A 34 -8.34 -9.55 7.17
C ALA A 34 -9.07 -8.62 6.18
N VAL A 35 -9.21 -9.03 4.90
CA VAL A 35 -9.99 -8.32 3.88
C VAL A 35 -11.47 -8.25 4.28
N ARG A 36 -12.04 -9.38 4.72
CA ARG A 36 -13.43 -9.42 5.22
C ARG A 36 -13.60 -8.54 6.45
N HIS A 37 -12.63 -8.55 7.36
CA HIS A 37 -12.64 -7.68 8.53
C HIS A 37 -12.61 -6.20 8.14
N ALA A 38 -11.68 -5.80 7.27
CA ALA A 38 -11.55 -4.44 6.76
C ALA A 38 -12.84 -3.95 6.10
N ALA A 39 -13.43 -4.76 5.22
CA ALA A 39 -14.70 -4.45 4.58
C ALA A 39 -15.82 -4.23 5.61
N ASN A 40 -15.90 -5.06 6.65
CA ASN A 40 -16.89 -4.87 7.71
C ASN A 40 -16.67 -3.59 8.52
N GLN A 41 -15.43 -3.14 8.73
CA GLN A 41 -15.13 -1.92 9.49
C GLN A 41 -15.61 -0.66 8.76
N VAL A 42 -15.51 -0.62 7.43
CA VAL A 42 -16.00 0.50 6.60
C VAL A 42 -17.48 0.79 6.85
N PHE A 43 -18.29 -0.24 7.12
CA PHE A 43 -19.73 -0.11 7.29
C PHE A 43 -20.19 -0.04 8.76
N ARG A 44 -19.27 0.05 9.73
CA ARG A 44 -19.61 0.11 11.18
C ARG A 44 -19.93 1.53 11.70
N GLY A 45 -20.12 2.51 10.81
CA GLY A 45 -20.50 3.90 11.14
C GLY A 45 -21.98 4.23 10.88
N ALA A 46 -22.36 5.50 11.12
CA ALA A 46 -23.74 6.01 11.03
C ALA A 46 -24.45 5.76 9.69
N ALA A 47 -23.70 5.52 8.60
CA ALA A 47 -24.25 5.15 7.29
C ALA A 47 -24.99 3.81 7.28
N HIS A 48 -24.83 2.97 8.32
CA HIS A 48 -25.55 1.69 8.43
C HIS A 48 -27.06 1.86 8.61
N ASP A 49 -27.51 2.94 9.26
CA ASP A 49 -28.92 3.13 9.62
C ASP A 49 -29.76 3.66 8.45
N GLU A 50 -29.12 4.26 7.43
CA GLU A 50 -29.79 4.89 6.29
C GLU A 50 -29.87 3.99 5.04
N ILE A 51 -29.11 2.89 4.99
CA ILE A 51 -29.02 2.02 3.81
C ILE A 51 -29.82 0.72 4.02
N PRO A 52 -30.69 0.32 3.08
CA PRO A 52 -31.39 -0.97 3.13
C PRO A 52 -30.43 -2.16 3.26
N ARG A 53 -30.82 -3.19 4.02
CA ARG A 53 -29.96 -4.35 4.33
C ARG A 53 -29.44 -5.09 3.09
N ASP A 54 -30.25 -5.21 2.05
CA ASP A 54 -29.86 -5.89 0.81
C ASP A 54 -28.84 -5.07 0.00
N GLU A 55 -28.96 -3.75 -0.01
CA GLU A 55 -27.97 -2.85 -0.59
C GLU A 55 -26.65 -2.89 0.18
N LEU A 56 -26.70 -2.87 1.52
CA LEU A 56 -25.50 -3.00 2.37
C LEU A 56 -24.71 -4.27 2.06
N VAL A 57 -25.40 -5.41 1.86
CA VAL A 57 -24.74 -6.67 1.49
C VAL A 57 -24.02 -6.53 0.15
N LYS A 58 -24.66 -5.90 -0.85
CA LYS A 58 -24.04 -5.66 -2.18
C LYS A 58 -22.82 -4.74 -2.07
N TYR A 59 -22.90 -3.63 -1.34
CA TYR A 59 -21.77 -2.72 -1.15
C TYR A 59 -20.61 -3.41 -0.42
N ARG A 60 -20.90 -4.21 0.61
CA ARG A 60 -19.88 -4.98 1.30
C ARG A 60 -19.15 -5.95 0.38
N LEU A 61 -19.88 -6.68 -0.45
CA LEU A 61 -19.27 -7.59 -1.43
C LEU A 61 -18.40 -6.85 -2.44
N LYS A 62 -18.83 -5.66 -2.91
CA LYS A 62 -18.03 -4.81 -3.80
C LYS A 62 -16.74 -4.32 -3.13
N VAL A 63 -16.82 -3.84 -1.89
CA VAL A 63 -15.64 -3.40 -1.12
C VAL A 63 -14.70 -4.58 -0.86
N GLU A 64 -15.22 -5.73 -0.46
CA GLU A 64 -14.41 -6.94 -0.24
C GLU A 64 -13.71 -7.38 -1.53
N GLY A 65 -14.40 -7.35 -2.67
CA GLY A 65 -13.81 -7.64 -3.99
C GLY A 65 -12.64 -6.70 -4.32
N LYS A 66 -12.85 -5.38 -4.21
CA LYS A 66 -11.79 -4.39 -4.47
C LYS A 66 -10.60 -4.53 -3.52
N LEU A 67 -10.86 -4.76 -2.23
CA LEU A 67 -9.80 -4.97 -1.24
C LEU A 67 -9.00 -6.24 -1.52
N ARG A 68 -9.66 -7.32 -1.95
CA ARG A 68 -9.01 -8.57 -2.36
C ARG A 68 -8.12 -8.33 -3.59
N GLU A 69 -8.60 -7.63 -4.60
CA GLU A 69 -7.81 -7.28 -5.79
C GLU A 69 -6.57 -6.45 -5.43
N LEU A 70 -6.72 -5.45 -4.56
CA LEU A 70 -5.61 -4.64 -4.06
C LEU A 70 -4.59 -5.49 -3.28
N ALA A 71 -5.07 -6.39 -2.42
CA ALA A 71 -4.20 -7.27 -1.64
C ALA A 71 -3.42 -8.23 -2.55
N VAL A 72 -4.07 -8.85 -3.54
CA VAL A 72 -3.40 -9.72 -4.52
C VAL A 72 -2.34 -8.94 -5.30
N ARG A 73 -2.71 -7.77 -5.85
CA ARG A 73 -1.76 -6.93 -6.59
C ARG A 73 -0.57 -6.51 -5.74
N ALA A 74 -0.79 -6.14 -4.48
CA ALA A 74 0.28 -5.77 -3.57
C ALA A 74 1.19 -6.99 -3.28
N ALA A 75 0.62 -8.16 -3.04
CA ALA A 75 1.36 -9.40 -2.81
C ALA A 75 2.22 -9.80 -4.02
N ASP A 76 1.66 -9.74 -5.24
CA ASP A 76 2.38 -10.06 -6.49
C ASP A 76 3.60 -9.13 -6.72
N ASN A 77 3.56 -7.92 -6.17
CA ASN A 77 4.66 -6.94 -6.21
C ASN A 77 5.59 -7.02 -4.99
N GLY A 78 5.61 -8.14 -4.27
CA GLY A 78 6.50 -8.35 -3.11
C GLY A 78 6.00 -7.72 -1.80
N GLY A 79 4.73 -7.32 -1.76
CA GLY A 79 4.06 -6.81 -0.57
C GLY A 79 4.04 -7.82 0.57
N VAL A 80 4.25 -7.32 1.77
CA VAL A 80 4.19 -8.05 3.04
C VAL A 80 2.95 -7.66 3.83
N ASP A 81 2.62 -6.37 3.85
CA ASP A 81 1.44 -5.83 4.52
C ASP A 81 0.82 -4.67 3.73
N LEU A 82 -0.51 -4.56 3.81
CA LEU A 82 -1.29 -3.42 3.34
C LEU A 82 -2.03 -2.80 4.52
N TYR A 83 -1.91 -1.50 4.69
CA TYR A 83 -2.62 -0.74 5.73
C TYR A 83 -3.58 0.26 5.11
N LEU A 84 -4.79 0.29 5.65
CA LEU A 84 -5.89 1.11 5.15
C LEU A 84 -6.68 1.74 6.29
N PRO A 85 -6.99 3.05 6.23
CA PRO A 85 -8.01 3.64 7.08
C PRO A 85 -9.39 3.08 6.68
N THR A 86 -10.15 2.63 7.66
CA THR A 86 -11.50 2.05 7.48
C THR A 86 -12.57 2.80 8.26
N SER A 87 -12.19 3.82 9.03
CA SER A 87 -13.10 4.67 9.81
C SER A 87 -13.10 6.10 9.26
N LEU A 88 -14.26 6.74 9.30
CA LEU A 88 -14.37 8.18 9.05
C LEU A 88 -13.82 8.95 10.25
N ARG A 89 -12.98 9.96 10.01
CA ARG A 89 -12.50 10.90 11.03
C ARG A 89 -13.26 12.19 10.87
N GLY A 90 -14.13 12.53 11.83
CA GLY A 90 -14.95 13.73 11.74
C GLY A 90 -15.90 13.75 10.53
N GLY A 91 -16.34 12.57 10.07
CA GLY A 91 -17.21 12.42 8.88
C GLY A 91 -16.47 12.38 7.54
N VAL A 92 -15.15 12.59 7.53
CA VAL A 92 -14.33 12.59 6.31
C VAL A 92 -13.58 11.27 6.18
N ALA A 93 -13.64 10.67 4.99
CA ALA A 93 -12.83 9.50 4.66
C ALA A 93 -11.36 9.93 4.53
N THR A 94 -10.44 9.05 4.89
CA THR A 94 -9.01 9.28 4.68
C THR A 94 -8.59 8.49 3.43
N PRO A 95 -8.51 9.12 2.24
CA PRO A 95 -8.25 8.42 0.99
C PRO A 95 -6.75 8.16 0.86
N CYS A 96 -6.23 7.18 1.61
CA CYS A 96 -4.83 6.79 1.46
C CYS A 96 -4.61 5.32 1.79
N SER A 97 -3.45 4.81 1.41
CA SER A 97 -2.99 3.47 1.76
C SER A 97 -1.50 3.47 2.03
N ILE A 98 -1.04 2.47 2.78
CA ILE A 98 0.39 2.17 2.96
C ILE A 98 0.62 0.71 2.57
N VAL A 99 1.56 0.45 1.69
CA VAL A 99 2.04 -0.90 1.37
C VAL A 99 3.46 -1.05 1.87
N VAL A 100 3.72 -2.12 2.61
CA VAL A 100 5.07 -2.50 3.00
C VAL A 100 5.49 -3.68 2.13
N SER A 101 6.61 -3.55 1.42
CA SER A 101 7.15 -4.56 0.52
C SER A 101 8.59 -4.90 0.89
N GLU A 102 8.95 -6.17 0.75
CA GLU A 102 10.34 -6.64 0.94
C GLU A 102 10.95 -6.93 -0.42
N MET A 103 12.10 -6.31 -0.71
CA MET A 103 12.87 -6.53 -1.93
C MET A 103 14.17 -7.25 -1.60
N ARG A 104 14.57 -8.17 -2.48
CA ARG A 104 15.88 -8.85 -2.41
C ARG A 104 16.75 -8.40 -3.57
N LEU A 105 17.93 -7.89 -3.25
CA LEU A 105 18.93 -7.58 -4.26
C LEU A 105 19.64 -8.88 -4.71
N PRO A 106 19.86 -9.07 -6.02
CA PRO A 106 20.75 -10.11 -6.50
C PRO A 106 22.17 -9.81 -6.00
N GLY A 107 22.86 -10.76 -5.38
CA GLY A 107 24.25 -10.59 -4.91
C GLY A 107 24.40 -10.50 -3.39
N GLY A 108 23.42 -9.93 -2.68
CA GLY A 108 23.25 -10.09 -1.23
C GLY A 108 24.29 -9.42 -0.34
N GLU A 109 25.20 -8.60 -0.87
CA GLU A 109 26.31 -8.00 -0.11
C GLU A 109 25.96 -6.61 0.44
N ALA A 110 26.45 -6.28 1.64
CA ALA A 110 26.02 -5.08 2.38
C ALA A 110 26.43 -3.79 1.68
N VAL A 111 27.58 -3.88 1.00
CA VAL A 111 28.15 -2.83 0.18
C VAL A 111 27.21 -2.50 -0.97
N GLU A 112 26.54 -3.49 -1.58
CA GLU A 112 25.58 -3.25 -2.67
C GLU A 112 24.36 -2.45 -2.21
N VAL A 113 23.81 -2.75 -1.03
CA VAL A 113 22.68 -1.98 -0.47
C VAL A 113 23.10 -0.55 -0.16
N ALA A 114 24.26 -0.36 0.49
CA ALA A 114 24.76 0.97 0.81
C ALA A 114 25.04 1.80 -0.47
N ASP A 115 25.64 1.18 -1.49
CA ASP A 115 25.88 1.81 -2.78
C ASP A 115 24.58 2.13 -3.53
N MET A 116 23.59 1.24 -3.46
CA MET A 116 22.28 1.48 -4.05
C MET A 116 21.56 2.65 -3.36
N LEU A 117 21.56 2.69 -2.03
CA LEU A 117 20.97 3.81 -1.26
C LEU A 117 21.69 5.12 -1.56
N ARG A 118 23.02 5.10 -1.65
CA ARG A 118 23.82 6.27 -2.04
C ARG A 118 23.40 6.78 -3.42
N ARG A 119 23.31 5.88 -4.42
CA ARG A 119 22.83 6.22 -5.78
C ARG A 119 21.39 6.71 -5.80
N LEU A 120 20.49 6.12 -5.01
CA LEU A 120 19.12 6.62 -4.88
C LEU A 120 19.14 8.05 -4.38
N THR A 121 19.91 8.37 -3.35
CA THR A 121 20.01 9.73 -2.80
C THR A 121 20.79 10.73 -3.67
N GLU A 122 21.44 10.29 -4.75
CA GLU A 122 21.99 11.19 -5.79
C GLU A 122 20.87 11.72 -6.70
N ASP A 123 19.75 11.01 -6.79
CA ASP A 123 18.53 11.49 -7.45
C ASP A 123 17.84 12.53 -6.54
N ALA A 124 17.52 13.70 -7.11
CA ALA A 124 16.90 14.79 -6.39
C ALA A 124 15.51 14.44 -5.82
N GLU A 125 14.86 13.40 -6.34
CA GLU A 125 13.59 12.88 -5.80
C GLU A 125 13.75 12.19 -4.44
N PHE A 126 14.96 11.70 -4.12
CA PHE A 126 15.25 11.01 -2.87
C PHE A 126 16.07 11.88 -1.94
N ARG A 127 15.70 11.86 -0.67
CA ARG A 127 16.42 12.51 0.42
C ARG A 127 16.87 11.46 1.42
N PRO A 128 18.07 11.59 2.02
CA PRO A 128 18.48 10.73 3.12
C PRO A 128 17.44 10.77 4.25
N ALA A 129 17.16 9.61 4.83
CA ALA A 129 16.28 9.47 5.99
C ALA A 129 16.92 8.54 7.02
N ASP A 130 16.77 8.84 8.31
CA ASP A 130 17.12 7.92 9.39
C ASP A 130 15.82 7.48 10.06
N VAL A 131 15.60 6.16 10.11
CA VAL A 131 14.42 5.56 10.73
C VAL A 131 14.90 4.41 11.60
N ASP A 132 14.63 4.49 12.91
CA ASP A 132 15.09 3.53 13.91
C ASP A 132 16.61 3.26 13.84
N GLY A 133 17.41 4.31 13.64
CA GLY A 133 18.87 4.23 13.51
C GLY A 133 19.35 3.58 12.21
N SER A 134 18.45 3.32 11.27
CA SER A 134 18.77 2.79 9.94
C SER A 134 18.81 3.92 8.92
N ALA A 135 19.99 4.16 8.33
CA ALA A 135 20.16 5.08 7.23
C ALA A 135 19.49 4.52 5.96
N GLY A 136 18.49 5.22 5.46
CA GLY A 136 17.74 4.90 4.25
C GLY A 136 17.46 6.14 3.40
N ALA A 137 16.46 6.03 2.54
CA ALA A 137 16.04 7.11 1.66
C ALA A 137 14.52 7.33 1.72
N ARG A 138 14.09 8.58 1.68
CA ARG A 138 12.69 9.00 1.52
C ARG A 138 12.55 9.68 0.16
N SER A 139 11.54 9.32 -0.62
CA SER A 139 11.15 10.07 -1.82
C SER A 139 9.70 10.51 -1.75
N GLU A 140 9.36 11.55 -2.52
CA GLU A 140 8.00 12.03 -2.66
C GLU A 140 7.76 12.47 -4.11
N ARG A 141 6.68 11.98 -4.72
CA ARG A 141 6.41 12.18 -6.15
C ARG A 141 4.92 12.10 -6.49
N LEU A 142 4.57 12.66 -7.64
CA LEU A 142 3.26 12.47 -8.25
C LEU A 142 3.35 11.36 -9.28
N ARG A 143 2.45 10.38 -9.19
CA ARG A 143 2.29 9.35 -10.22
C ARG A 143 0.98 9.56 -10.94
N THR A 144 1.01 9.30 -12.25
CA THR A 144 -0.20 9.26 -13.08
C THR A 144 -0.33 7.85 -13.63
N THR A 145 -1.42 7.17 -13.31
CA THR A 145 -1.75 5.87 -13.89
C THR A 145 -2.90 6.07 -14.88
N ALA A 146 -2.74 5.51 -16.07
CA ALA A 146 -3.89 5.36 -16.97
C ALA A 146 -4.76 4.25 -16.39
N LEU A 147 -6.00 4.56 -16.01
CA LEU A 147 -6.95 3.52 -15.63
C LEU A 147 -7.20 2.66 -16.88
N ASP A 148 -6.84 1.37 -16.79
CA ASP A 148 -7.40 0.41 -17.72
C ASP A 148 -8.85 0.23 -17.29
N GLN A 149 -9.79 0.67 -18.14
CA GLN A 149 -11.20 0.43 -17.90
C GLN A 149 -11.39 -1.09 -18.01
N GLY A 150 -11.40 -1.76 -16.85
CA GLY A 150 -11.76 -3.15 -16.73
C GLY A 150 -13.05 -3.36 -17.51
N ALA A 151 -13.00 -4.28 -18.47
CA ALA A 151 -14.11 -4.63 -19.33
C ALA A 151 -15.31 -5.07 -18.48
N GLU A 152 -16.24 -4.14 -18.23
CA GLU A 152 -17.63 -4.50 -17.96
C GLU A 152 -18.22 -4.99 -19.28
N GLY A 153 -18.25 -6.31 -19.41
CA GLY A 153 -18.89 -7.03 -20.50
C GLY A 153 -19.28 -8.41 -19.99
N ALA A 154 -20.31 -8.44 -19.14
CA ALA A 154 -21.08 -9.65 -18.98
C ALA A 154 -21.74 -9.97 -20.31
N GLU A 155 -21.45 -11.12 -20.91
CA GLU A 155 -22.39 -11.77 -21.84
C GLU A 155 -22.07 -13.26 -21.93
N GLY A 156 -22.85 -14.05 -21.18
CA GLY A 156 -23.15 -15.40 -21.60
C GLY A 156 -24.31 -15.35 -22.59
N ALA A 157 -24.15 -16.03 -23.72
CA ALA A 157 -25.19 -16.73 -24.50
C ALA A 157 -24.71 -16.84 -25.96
N GLU A 158 -24.06 -17.95 -26.29
CA GLU A 158 -23.84 -18.34 -27.68
C GLU A 158 -25.16 -18.92 -28.21
N GLY A 159 -25.88 -18.12 -29.01
CA GLY A 159 -27.04 -18.50 -29.79
C GLY A 159 -27.01 -17.70 -31.08
N ALA A 160 -26.84 -18.40 -32.19
CA ALA A 160 -26.46 -17.84 -33.48
C ALA A 160 -27.59 -17.09 -34.24
N GLU A 161 -27.11 -16.25 -35.16
CA GLU A 161 -27.70 -15.83 -36.45
C GLU A 161 -28.34 -14.44 -36.63
N ALA A 162 -27.70 -13.70 -37.55
CA ALA A 162 -28.24 -12.86 -38.63
C ALA A 162 -28.84 -11.47 -38.32
N ALA A 163 -28.13 -10.40 -38.73
CA ALA A 163 -28.53 -9.56 -39.88
C ALA A 163 -27.57 -8.37 -40.09
N LYS A 164 -27.37 -8.02 -41.37
CA LYS A 164 -26.47 -6.96 -41.88
C LYS A 164 -27.10 -5.56 -41.78
N GLY A 165 -26.26 -4.57 -41.45
CA GLY A 165 -26.28 -3.24 -42.06
C GLY A 165 -26.76 -2.08 -41.18
N ALA A 166 -25.82 -1.24 -40.71
CA ALA A 166 -25.98 0.22 -40.62
C ALA A 166 -24.67 0.90 -40.18
N GLU A 167 -24.32 1.95 -40.92
CA GLU A 167 -23.48 3.12 -40.63
C GLU A 167 -22.60 3.21 -39.37
N LYS A 168 -21.29 3.29 -39.67
CA LYS A 168 -20.27 4.20 -39.15
C LYS A 168 -20.76 5.30 -38.17
N ALA A 169 -20.71 5.01 -36.86
CA ALA A 169 -20.51 6.01 -35.82
C ALA A 169 -19.16 5.74 -35.14
N LYS A 170 -18.18 6.61 -35.39
CA LYS A 170 -16.95 6.70 -34.60
C LYS A 170 -17.38 7.01 -33.15
N GLY A 171 -17.39 5.99 -32.29
CA GLY A 171 -17.46 6.20 -30.85
C GLY A 171 -16.23 7.01 -30.44
N ALA A 172 -16.45 8.29 -30.15
CA ALA A 172 -15.46 9.12 -29.50
C ALA A 172 -15.16 8.47 -28.15
N LYS A 173 -13.99 7.84 -28.06
CA LYS A 173 -13.41 7.37 -26.80
C LYS A 173 -13.35 8.60 -25.89
N GLY A 174 -14.19 8.63 -24.86
CA GLY A 174 -14.14 9.68 -23.84
C GLY A 174 -12.70 9.79 -23.29
N PRO A 175 -12.32 10.94 -22.72
CA PRO A 175 -10.98 11.11 -22.18
C PRO A 175 -10.68 9.97 -21.20
N LYS A 176 -9.55 9.27 -21.42
CA LYS A 176 -9.05 8.27 -20.47
C LYS A 176 -8.86 8.98 -19.13
N GLU A 177 -9.66 8.60 -18.16
CA GLU A 177 -9.56 9.10 -16.79
C GLU A 177 -8.18 8.70 -16.26
N THR A 178 -7.36 9.71 -15.96
CA THR A 178 -6.01 9.54 -15.46
C THR A 178 -6.06 9.73 -13.96
N GLU A 179 -5.81 8.67 -13.21
CA GLU A 179 -5.75 8.77 -11.75
C GLU A 179 -4.36 9.32 -11.39
N ARG A 180 -4.34 10.51 -10.79
CA ARG A 180 -3.13 11.11 -10.24
C ARG A 180 -3.12 10.85 -8.74
N ALA A 181 -2.00 10.35 -8.23
CA ALA A 181 -1.80 10.12 -6.81
C ALA A 181 -0.43 10.65 -6.37
N ARG A 182 -0.39 11.20 -5.17
CA ARG A 182 0.87 11.52 -4.49
C ARG A 182 1.38 10.28 -3.77
N HIS A 183 2.66 9.98 -3.96
CA HIS A 183 3.35 8.86 -3.37
C HIS A 183 4.51 9.34 -2.51
N VAL A 184 4.68 8.69 -1.36
CA VAL A 184 5.86 8.86 -0.50
C VAL A 184 6.42 7.48 -0.21
N ASP A 185 7.71 7.27 -0.46
CA ASP A 185 8.35 5.97 -0.28
C ASP A 185 9.53 6.10 0.67
N TYR A 186 9.54 5.32 1.74
CA TYR A 186 10.73 5.07 2.56
C TYR A 186 11.38 3.75 2.16
N VAL A 187 12.67 3.77 1.86
CA VAL A 187 13.47 2.58 1.53
C VAL A 187 14.54 2.41 2.60
N LEU A 188 14.44 1.31 3.35
CA LEU A 188 15.30 1.02 4.50
C LEU A 188 16.07 -0.29 4.29
N PRO A 189 17.38 -0.35 4.61
CA PRO A 189 18.11 -1.61 4.68
C PRO A 189 17.60 -2.45 5.85
N VAL A 190 17.41 -3.76 5.65
CA VAL A 190 17.05 -4.66 6.76
C VAL A 190 18.31 -4.92 7.59
N PRO A 191 18.37 -4.54 8.88
CA PRO A 191 19.61 -4.68 9.63
C PRO A 191 19.96 -6.16 9.84
N GLY A 192 21.27 -6.47 9.77
CA GLY A 192 21.76 -7.84 9.79
C GLY A 192 21.47 -8.65 8.51
N ASN A 193 20.78 -8.09 7.51
CA ASN A 193 20.57 -8.72 6.21
C ASN A 193 20.95 -7.79 5.05
N SER A 194 22.18 -7.95 4.61
CA SER A 194 22.83 -7.15 3.58
C SER A 194 22.23 -7.21 2.18
N GLY A 195 21.33 -8.16 1.89
CA GLY A 195 20.70 -8.32 0.59
C GLY A 195 19.24 -7.90 0.54
N ARG A 196 18.72 -7.31 1.63
CA ARG A 196 17.29 -7.06 1.79
C ARG A 196 17.00 -5.60 2.07
N LEU A 197 15.95 -5.13 1.41
CA LEU A 197 15.40 -3.81 1.58
C LEU A 197 13.93 -3.93 1.97
N LEU A 198 13.48 -3.02 2.81
CA LEU A 198 12.08 -2.80 3.09
C LEU A 198 11.66 -1.48 2.45
N SER A 199 10.63 -1.52 1.60
CA SER A 199 9.99 -0.33 1.05
C SER A 199 8.67 -0.12 1.77
N ILE A 200 8.44 1.08 2.31
CA ILE A 200 7.16 1.49 2.89
C ILE A 200 6.61 2.60 2.01
N ALA A 201 5.60 2.26 1.22
CA ALA A 201 5.02 3.08 0.17
C ALA A 201 3.65 3.61 0.57
N PHE A 202 3.51 4.92 0.69
CA PHE A 202 2.26 5.62 0.88
C PHE A 202 1.70 6.12 -0.45
N SER A 203 0.37 6.14 -0.58
CA SER A 203 -0.34 6.71 -1.71
C SER A 203 -1.59 7.44 -1.28
N THR A 204 -1.86 8.61 -1.87
CA THR A 204 -3.14 9.33 -1.72
C THR A 204 -3.51 10.10 -2.99
N PRO A 205 -4.77 10.01 -3.46
CA PRO A 205 -5.31 10.97 -4.45
C PRO A 205 -5.71 12.31 -3.83
N GLY A 206 -5.55 12.51 -2.51
CA GLY A 206 -6.09 13.66 -1.80
C GLY A 206 -7.62 13.68 -1.84
N ASP A 207 -8.21 14.87 -1.91
CA ASP A 207 -9.64 15.11 -2.14
C ASP A 207 -9.97 15.21 -3.65
N GLY A 208 -9.17 14.52 -4.48
CA GLY A 208 -9.20 14.61 -5.94
C GLY A 208 -8.09 15.52 -6.49
N ASP A 209 -7.43 16.29 -5.63
CA ASP A 209 -6.21 17.02 -5.95
C ASP A 209 -5.01 16.45 -5.16
N PRO A 210 -4.11 15.69 -5.79
CA PRO A 210 -2.92 15.16 -5.12
C PRO A 210 -1.88 16.25 -4.82
N ASP A 211 -2.07 17.48 -5.32
CA ASP A 211 -1.25 18.66 -5.01
C ASP A 211 -1.89 19.57 -3.95
N GLY A 212 -3.13 19.28 -3.55
CA GLY A 212 -3.89 20.07 -2.61
C GLY A 212 -3.47 19.90 -1.14
N ASP A 213 -3.89 20.84 -0.30
CA ASP A 213 -3.54 20.89 1.14
C ASP A 213 -3.90 19.60 1.88
N PHE A 214 -5.02 18.96 1.52
CA PHE A 214 -5.42 17.71 2.15
C PHE A 214 -4.45 16.56 1.84
N ALA A 215 -3.97 16.46 0.60
CA ALA A 215 -2.95 15.47 0.24
C ALA A 215 -1.64 15.71 1.00
N LEU A 216 -1.22 16.97 1.14
CA LEU A 216 -0.02 17.35 1.90
C LEU A 216 -0.14 17.01 3.39
N LEU A 217 -1.30 17.26 4.00
CA LEU A 217 -1.56 16.86 5.39
C LEU A 217 -1.52 15.35 5.59
N LEU A 218 -1.97 14.57 4.61
CA LEU A 218 -1.87 13.11 4.67
C LEU A 218 -0.43 12.61 4.51
N VAL A 219 0.40 13.33 3.74
CA VAL A 219 1.85 13.10 3.70
C VAL A 219 2.50 13.39 5.05
N GLU A 220 2.16 14.51 5.69
CA GLU A 220 2.66 14.82 7.05
C GLU A 220 2.24 13.75 8.07
N LEU A 221 1.00 13.25 7.98
CA LEU A 221 0.53 12.13 8.80
C LEU A 221 1.36 10.87 8.54
N PHE A 222 1.66 10.55 7.29
CA PHE A 222 2.47 9.39 6.95
C PHE A 222 3.91 9.52 7.48
N ASP A 223 4.53 10.69 7.35
CA ASP A 223 5.86 10.95 7.92
C ASP A 223 5.83 10.79 9.45
N ALA A 224 4.78 11.28 10.11
CA ALA A 224 4.57 11.09 11.55
C ALA A 224 4.42 9.60 11.91
N ILE A 225 3.69 8.80 11.13
CA ILE A 225 3.61 7.34 11.31
C ILE A 225 5.01 6.71 11.18
N MET A 226 5.82 7.14 10.21
CA MET A 226 7.17 6.61 10.00
C MET A 226 8.12 6.91 11.16
N THR A 227 7.90 7.98 11.95
CA THR A 227 8.66 8.20 13.19
C THR A 227 8.44 7.13 14.26
N THR A 228 7.38 6.32 14.12
CA THR A 228 7.05 5.21 15.05
C THR A 228 7.54 3.85 14.56
N PHE A 229 8.15 3.80 13.37
CA PHE A 229 8.71 2.59 12.84
C PHE A 229 9.79 2.05 13.79
N SER A 230 9.76 0.75 14.03
CA SER A 230 10.89 0.07 14.67
C SER A 230 11.08 -1.33 14.10
N TRP A 231 12.33 -1.75 14.02
CA TRP A 231 12.69 -3.12 13.70
C TRP A 231 12.39 -4.05 14.86
N GLN A 232 11.77 -5.18 14.56
CA GLN A 232 11.42 -6.19 15.55
C GLN A 232 12.43 -7.34 15.50
N PRO A 233 13.11 -7.65 16.62
CA PRO A 233 14.05 -8.74 16.68
C PRO A 233 13.34 -10.07 16.40
N HIS A 234 14.05 -10.98 15.75
CA HIS A 234 13.69 -12.39 15.69
C HIS A 234 13.99 -12.99 17.06
N ASP A 235 12.96 -13.40 17.78
CA ASP A 235 13.14 -14.11 19.04
C ASP A 235 13.80 -15.47 18.71
N LEU A 236 15.08 -15.61 19.02
CA LEU A 236 15.73 -16.92 19.02
C LEU A 236 15.20 -17.64 20.25
N ALA A 237 14.20 -18.51 20.07
CA ALA A 237 13.77 -19.40 21.15
C ALA A 237 15.01 -20.05 21.80
N PRO A 238 15.11 -20.10 23.14
CA PRO A 238 16.25 -20.72 23.78
C PRO A 238 16.32 -22.19 23.35
N SER A 239 17.46 -22.60 22.78
CA SER A 239 17.77 -24.00 22.52
C SER A 239 17.59 -24.80 23.81
N ARG A 240 16.65 -25.75 23.79
CA ARG A 240 16.48 -26.75 24.85
C ARG A 240 17.70 -27.66 24.96
#